data_AF-A0A450YRV7-F1
#
_entry.id   AF-A0A450YRV7-F1
#
_cell.length_a   1.000
_cell.length_b   1.000
_cell.length_c   1.000
_cell.angle_alpha   90.00
_cell.angle_beta   90.00
_cell.angle_gamma   90.00
#
_symmetry.space_group_name_H-M   'P 1'
#
loop_
_entity.id
_entity.type
_entity.pdbx_description
1 polymer ?
#
loop_
_entity_poly.entity_id
_entity_poly.type
_entity_poly.pdbx_seq_one_letter_code
_entity_poly.pdbx_strand_id
1 'polypeptide(L)'
;MSIHQYLSECRELSRFCSQNGWIDNETIEIDILQKEGESVIATVMFQEIIVEAAGCIGGRVPCQGRVRIFLDENENATGMEIL
;
A
#
# COMPACT_ATOMS: atom_id res chain seq x y z
N MET A 1 4.45 -10.79 10.45
CA MET A 1 4.08 -10.61 9.03
C MET A 1 5.04 -9.61 8.40
N SER A 2 5.56 -9.89 7.20
CA SER A 2 6.45 -8.93 6.52
C SER A 2 5.69 -7.65 6.16
N ILE A 3 6.41 -6.54 6.02
CA ILE A 3 5.81 -5.25 5.63
C ILE A 3 5.03 -5.38 4.32
N HIS A 4 5.60 -6.07 3.33
CA HIS A 4 4.93 -6.30 2.05
C HIS A 4 3.62 -7.06 2.20
N GLN A 5 3.63 -8.16 2.95
CA GLN A 5 2.41 -8.96 3.16
C GLN A 5 1.35 -8.15 3.90
N TYR A 6 1.76 -7.38 4.92
CA TYR A 6 0.85 -6.50 5.65
C TYR A 6 0.19 -5.48 4.74
N LEU A 7 0.97 -4.82 3.87
CA LEU A 7 0.47 -3.81 2.95
C LEU A 7 -0.46 -4.40 1.88
N SER A 8 -0.18 -5.60 1.35
CA SER A 8 -1.07 -6.28 0.40
C SER A 8 -2.45 -6.64 0.98
N GLU A 9 -2.55 -6.81 2.30
CA GLU A 9 -3.80 -7.11 2.99
C GLU A 9 -4.47 -5.85 3.59
N CYS A 10 -3.77 -4.72 3.57
CA CYS A 10 -4.21 -3.49 4.22
C CYS A 10 -5.19 -2.70 3.34
N ARG A 11 -6.41 -2.53 3.85
CA ARG A 11 -7.48 -1.81 3.13
C ARG A 11 -7.26 -0.31 3.14
N GLU A 12 -6.52 0.22 4.10
CA GLU A 12 -6.25 1.65 4.25
C GLU A 12 -5.50 2.22 3.03
N LEU A 13 -4.70 1.41 2.33
CA LEU A 13 -4.05 1.81 1.07
C LEU A 13 -5.04 2.24 -0.02
N SER A 14 -6.30 1.77 0.03
CA SER A 14 -7.34 2.19 -0.92
C SER A 14 -7.63 3.69 -0.86
N ARG A 15 -7.22 4.38 0.21
CA ARG A 15 -7.32 5.85 0.31
C ARG A 15 -6.39 6.57 -0.66
N PHE A 16 -5.38 5.89 -1.20
CA PHE A 16 -4.53 6.41 -2.28
C PHE A 16 -5.10 6.14 -3.69
N CYS A 17 -6.16 5.33 -3.80
CA CYS A 17 -6.85 5.13 -5.07
C CYS A 17 -7.53 6.42 -5.53
N SER A 18 -7.41 6.72 -6.81
CA SER A 18 -7.96 7.94 -7.43
C SER A 18 -9.43 7.82 -7.81
N GLN A 19 -9.88 6.62 -8.15
CA GLN A 19 -11.21 6.35 -8.72
C GLN A 19 -11.94 5.22 -8.00
N ASN A 20 -11.52 4.90 -6.77
CA ASN A 20 -12.05 3.80 -5.96
C ASN A 20 -11.96 2.43 -6.70
N GLY A 21 -10.94 2.25 -7.53
CA GLY A 21 -10.60 0.98 -8.15
C GLY A 21 -9.98 -0.01 -7.16
N TRP A 22 -9.43 -1.09 -7.70
CA TRP A 22 -8.81 -2.15 -6.90
C TRP A 22 -7.30 -2.03 -6.90
N ILE A 23 -6.68 -2.31 -5.76
CA ILE A 23 -5.22 -2.35 -5.65
C ILE A 23 -4.74 -3.63 -6.33
N ASP A 24 -3.84 -3.48 -7.30
CA ASP A 24 -3.09 -4.60 -7.87
C ASP A 24 -1.94 -4.98 -6.92
N ASN A 25 -2.19 -5.95 -6.05
CA ASN A 25 -1.24 -6.38 -5.02
C ASN A 25 0.09 -6.90 -5.59
N GLU A 26 0.12 -7.35 -6.85
CA GLU A 26 1.35 -7.81 -7.51
C GLU A 26 2.27 -6.64 -7.90
N THR A 27 1.75 -5.42 -7.86
CA THR A 27 2.46 -4.18 -8.24
C THR A 27 2.83 -3.32 -7.04
N ILE A 28 2.61 -3.80 -5.81
CA ILE A 28 2.97 -3.06 -4.61
C ILE A 28 4.50 -2.98 -4.51
N GLU A 29 5.03 -1.77 -4.60
CA GLU A 29 6.43 -1.45 -4.39
C GLU A 29 6.55 -0.56 -3.14
N ILE A 30 7.59 -0.81 -2.35
CA ILE A 30 7.81 -0.16 -1.06
C ILE A 30 9.22 0.41 -1.05
N ASP A 31 9.31 1.73 -0.95
CA ASP A 31 10.57 2.45 -0.82
C ASP A 31 10.70 3.01 0.60
N ILE A 32 11.68 2.50 1.35
CA ILE A 32 11.90 2.92 2.75
C ILE A 32 12.66 4.24 2.78
N LEU A 33 11.98 5.30 3.23
CA LEU A 33 12.56 6.64 3.33
C LEU A 33 13.34 6.82 4.63
N GLN A 34 12.79 6.31 5.74
CA GLN A 34 13.36 6.51 7.07
C GLN A 34 12.96 5.38 8.02
N LYS A 35 13.89 4.94 8.87
CA LYS A 35 13.62 4.03 9.98
C LYS A 35 13.68 4.80 11.30
N GLU A 36 12.64 4.73 12.11
CA GLU A 36 12.47 5.40 13.39
C GLU A 36 12.14 4.38 14.48
N GLY A 37 13.17 3.76 15.08
CA GLY A 37 13.00 2.78 16.16
C GLY A 37 12.05 1.63 15.78
N GLU A 38 10.89 1.60 16.41
CA GLU A 38 9.79 0.64 16.20
C GLU A 38 8.85 1.05 15.06
N SER A 39 9.27 1.93 14.15
CA SER A 39 8.48 2.34 13.00
C SER A 39 9.34 2.66 11.79
N VAL A 40 8.71 2.65 10.62
CA VAL A 40 9.34 2.94 9.33
C VAL A 40 8.44 3.85 8.52
N ILE A 41 9.01 4.92 7.96
CA ILE A 41 8.34 5.76 6.97
C ILE A 41 8.71 5.22 5.59
N ALA A 42 7.69 4.89 4.80
CA ALA A 42 7.83 4.37 3.46
C ALA A 42 6.96 5.13 2.46
N THR A 43 7.43 5.21 1.22
CA THR A 43 6.56 5.48 0.06
C THR A 43 6.06 4.14 -0.46
N VAL A 44 4.75 4.00 -0.60
CA VAL A 44 4.11 2.83 -1.20
C VAL A 44 3.60 3.24 -2.58
N MET A 45 3.89 2.44 -3.59
CA MET A 45 3.47 2.63 -4.97
C MET A 45 2.75 1.37 -5.45
N PHE A 46 1.70 1.52 -6.25
CA PHE A 46 0.95 0.39 -6.82
C PHE A 46 0.13 0.83 -8.04
N GLN A 47 -0.41 -0.13 -8.78
CA GLN A 47 -1.39 0.11 -9.83
C GLN A 47 -2.82 -0.05 -9.28
N GLU A 48 -3.65 0.97 -9.46
CA GLU A 48 -5.09 0.90 -9.28
C GLU A 48 -5.74 0.37 -10.57
N ILE A 49 -6.41 -0.77 -10.48
CA ILE A 49 -7.20 -1.37 -11.56
C ILE A 49 -8.59 -0.72 -11.57
N ILE A 50 -8.92 -0.06 -12.67
CA ILE A 50 -10.24 0.50 -12.92
C ILE A 50 -11.06 -0.52 -13.69
N VAL A 51 -12.22 -0.88 -13.14
CA VAL A 51 -13.16 -1.82 -13.77
C VAL A 51 -14.31 -1.04 -14.37
N GLU A 52 -14.52 -1.22 -15.67
CA GLU A 52 -15.67 -0.66 -16.38
C GLU A 52 -16.90 -1.58 -16.28
N ALA A 53 -18.07 -1.02 -16.64
CA ALA A 53 -19.30 -1.79 -16.69
C ALA A 53 -19.11 -3.05 -17.57
N ALA A 54 -19.67 -4.18 -17.12
CA ALA A 54 -19.46 -5.55 -17.64
C ALA A 54 -18.19 -6.29 -17.16
N GLY A 55 -17.44 -5.75 -16.20
CA GLY A 55 -16.33 -6.48 -15.56
C GLY A 55 -15.04 -6.49 -16.37
N CYS A 56 -14.93 -5.63 -17.38
CA CYS A 56 -13.71 -5.42 -18.14
C CYS A 56 -12.76 -4.49 -17.37
N ILE A 57 -11.46 -4.76 -17.45
CA ILE A 57 -10.44 -3.82 -16.98
C ILE A 57 -10.43 -2.64 -17.95
N GLY A 58 -10.91 -1.49 -17.50
CA GLY A 58 -10.90 -0.24 -18.28
C GLY A 58 -9.57 0.50 -18.22
N GLY A 59 -8.71 0.16 -17.25
CA GLY A 59 -7.37 0.71 -17.19
C GLY A 59 -6.62 0.37 -15.91
N ARG A 60 -5.35 0.80 -15.88
CA ARG A 60 -4.51 0.81 -14.68
C ARG A 60 -3.95 2.21 -14.47
N VAL A 61 -4.01 2.70 -13.25
CA VAL A 61 -3.53 4.04 -12.86
C VAL A 61 -2.44 3.88 -11.80
N PRO A 62 -1.26 4.50 -11.94
CA PRO A 62 -0.26 4.49 -10.89
C PRO A 62 -0.74 5.32 -9.69
N CYS A 63 -0.75 4.72 -8.52
CA CYS A 63 -1.03 5.34 -7.24
C CYS A 63 0.21 5.32 -6.36
N GLN A 64 0.35 6.34 -5.52
CA GLN A 64 1.41 6.39 -4.53
C GLN A 64 0.97 7.14 -3.28
N GLY A 65 1.60 6.82 -2.16
CA GLY A 65 1.31 7.45 -0.89
C GLY A 65 2.43 7.24 0.12
N ARG A 66 2.45 8.08 1.15
CA ARG A 66 3.37 7.93 2.27
C ARG A 66 2.66 7.31 3.46
N VAL A 67 3.33 6.34 4.07
CA VAL A 67 2.81 5.62 5.21
C VAL A 67 3.87 5.53 6.29
N ARG A 68 3.41 5.55 7.54
CA ARG A 68 4.17 5.11 8.70
C ARG A 68 3.73 3.70 9.03
N ILE A 69 4.67 2.78 9.16
CA ILE A 69 4.44 1.37 9.45
C ILE A 69 5.04 1.09 10.83
N PHE A 70 4.22 0.62 11.76
CA PHE A 70 4.66 0.25 13.11
C PHE A 70 5.17 -1.20 13.08
N LEU A 71 6.30 -1.43 13.74
CA LEU A 71 6.99 -2.70 13.82
C LEU A 71 6.97 -3.24 15.25
N ASP A 72 6.95 -4.56 15.41
CA ASP A 72 7.26 -5.22 16.69
C ASP A 72 8.77 -5.44 16.89
N GLU A 73 9.13 -6.03 18.03
CA GLU A 73 10.51 -6.40 18.37
C GLU A 73 11.17 -7.39 17.39
N ASN A 74 10.38 -8.06 16.56
CA ASN A 74 10.81 -9.00 15.53
C ASN A 74 10.76 -8.39 14.11
N GLU A 75 10.62 -7.06 14.01
CA GLU A 75 10.50 -6.31 12.75
C GLU A 75 9.27 -6.70 11.89
N ASN A 76 8.24 -7.27 12.51
CA ASN A 76 6.97 -7.52 11.83
C ASN A 76 6.09 -6.27 11.85
N ALA A 77 5.40 -6.01 10.74
CA ALA A 77 4.40 -4.95 10.69
C ALA A 77 3.19 -5.30 11.59
N THR A 78 2.85 -4.39 12.49
CA THR A 78 1.73 -4.49 13.44
C THR A 78 0.62 -3.49 13.17
N GLY A 79 0.93 -2.38 12.50
CA GLY A 79 0.00 -1.29 12.24
C GLY A 79 0.50 -0.37 11.14
N MET A 80 -0.37 0.47 10.62
CA MET A 80 0.03 1.58 9.74
C MET A 80 -0.82 2.83 9.89
N GLU A 81 -0.24 3.95 9.48
CA GLU A 81 -0.88 5.26 9.41
C GLU A 81 -0.51 5.94 8.08
N ILE A 82 -1.44 6.70 7.50
CA ILE A 82 -1.21 7.50 6.30
C ILE A 82 -0.72 8.89 6.73
N LEU A 83 0.33 9.37 6.05
CA LEU A 83 0.97 10.67 6.31
C LEU A 83 0.45 11.78 5.40
#